data_AF-A0A8S9Y0K2-F1
#
_entry.id   AF-A0A8S9Y0K2-F1
#
_cell.length_a   1.000
_cell.length_b   1.000
_cell.length_c   1.000
_cell.angle_alpha   90.00
_cell.angle_beta   90.00
_cell.angle_gamma   90.00
#
_symmetry.space_group_name_H-M   'P 1'
#
loop_
_entity.id
_entity.type
_entity.pdbx_description
1 polymer ?
#
loop_
_entity_poly.entity_id
_entity_poly.type
_entity_poly.pdbx_seq_one_letter_code
_entity_poly.pdbx_strand_id
1 'polypeptide(L)' 'MPVIREKDRKLRICLNEEDVPYEEEILRNPYSIKHWLRYIDFKKDAPKHGVNIIYERALKELPGRMERKEL' A
#
# COMPACT_ATOMS: atom_id res chain seq x y z
N MET A 1 0.11 -19.20 -20.41
CA MET A 1 1.12 -18.31 -19.81
C MET A 1 0.54 -16.91 -19.76
N PRO A 2 0.38 -16.29 -18.57
CA PRO A 2 -0.16 -14.95 -18.50
C PRO A 2 0.89 -13.96 -19.02
N VAL A 3 0.52 -13.21 -20.05
CA VAL A 3 1.34 -12.13 -20.62
C VAL A 3 1.31 -10.97 -19.64
N ILE A 4 2.34 -10.88 -18.79
CA ILE A 4 2.52 -9.74 -17.89
C ILE A 4 2.88 -8.53 -18.78
N ARG A 5 1.94 -7.58 -18.88
CA ARG A 5 2.12 -6.34 -19.65
C ARG A 5 3.27 -5.55 -19.03
N GLU A 6 4.18 -5.07 -19.87
CA GLU A 6 5.39 -4.34 -19.43
C GLU A 6 5.10 -3.08 -18.59
N LYS A 7 3.89 -2.52 -18.72
CA LYS A 7 3.38 -1.43 -17.87
C LYS A 7 3.34 -1.79 -16.38
N ASP A 8 3.08 -3.04 -16.01
CA ASP A 8 3.11 -3.51 -14.61
C ASP A 8 4.52 -3.57 -14.02
N ARG A 9 5.55 -3.61 -14.88
CA ARG A 9 6.95 -3.70 -14.43
C ARG A 9 7.44 -2.40 -13.78
N LYS A 10 6.75 -1.27 -14.01
CA LYS A 10 7.19 0.07 -13.61
C LYS A 10 6.61 0.59 -12.28
N LEU A 11 5.73 -0.18 -11.63
CA LEU A 11 5.11 0.15 -10.33
C LEU A 11 5.81 -0.52 -9.14
N ARG A 12 7.12 -0.78 -9.21
CA ARG A 12 7.85 -1.26 -8.03
C ARG A 12 8.19 -0.06 -7.15
N ILE A 13 7.51 0.05 -6.00
CA ILE A 13 8.01 0.90 -4.91
C ILE A 13 9.44 0.44 -4.61
N CYS A 14 10.40 1.35 -4.66
CA CYS A 14 11.70 1.13 -4.05
C CYS A 14 11.50 1.25 -2.53
N LEU A 15 11.37 0.09 -1.88
CA LEU A 15 11.41 -0.02 -0.42
C LEU A 15 12.87 0.12 0.00
N ASN A 16 13.16 1.13 0.80
CA ASN A 16 14.44 1.35 1.43
C ASN A 16 14.41 0.78 2.86
N GLU A 17 15.57 0.63 3.49
CA GLU A 17 15.68 0.13 4.86
C GLU A 17 14.93 1.01 5.89
N GLU A 18 14.75 2.29 5.58
CA GLU A 18 13.98 3.23 6.40
C GLU A 18 12.46 2.93 6.42
N ASP A 19 11.97 2.16 5.44
CA ASP A 19 10.56 1.76 5.34
C ASP A 19 10.23 0.55 6.22
N VAL A 20 11.25 -0.21 6.64
CA VAL A 20 11.12 -1.45 7.45
C VAL A 20 10.24 -1.26 8.70
N PRO A 21 10.46 -0.25 9.56
CA PRO A 21 9.63 -0.09 10.76
C PRO A 21 8.15 0.17 10.43
N TYR A 22 7.86 0.89 9.34
CA TYR A 22 6.48 1.17 8.93
C TYR A 22 5.79 -0.05 8.32
N GLU A 23 6.51 -0.82 7.49
CA GLU A 23 6.00 -2.07 6.92
C GLU A 23 5.77 -3.13 8.02
N GLU A 24 6.63 -3.22 9.04
CA GLU A 24 6.39 -4.10 10.20
C GLU A 24 5.14 -3.70 11.01
N GLU A 25 4.90 -2.40 11.21
CA GLU A 25 3.69 -1.90 11.86
C GLU A 25 2.42 -2.21 11.04
N ILE A 26 2.49 -2.03 9.72
CA ILE A 26 1.40 -2.36 8.78
C ILE A 26 1.14 -3.87 8.75
N LEU A 27 2.18 -4.70 8.70
CA LEU A 27 2.04 -6.16 8.74
C LEU A 27 1.44 -6.66 10.06
N ARG A 28 1.78 -6.02 11.18
CA ARG A 28 1.17 -6.32 12.49
C ARG A 28 -0.29 -5.90 12.58
N ASN A 29 -0.64 -4.76 12.00
CA ASN A 29 -2.00 -4.22 12.05
C ASN A 29 -2.42 -3.57 10.72
N PRO A 30 -2.75 -4.38 9.70
CA PRO A 30 -3.05 -3.89 8.36
C PRO A 30 -4.40 -3.15 8.28
N TYR A 31 -5.25 -3.33 9.28
CA TYR A 31 -6.56 -2.67 9.38
C TYR A 31 -6.49 -1.25 9.95
N SER A 32 -5.33 -0.82 10.45
CA SER A 32 -5.16 0.48 11.05
C SER A 32 -4.73 1.53 10.03
N ILE A 33 -5.69 2.36 9.62
CA ILE A 33 -5.46 3.52 8.73
C ILE A 33 -4.35 4.44 9.26
N LYS A 34 -4.18 4.53 10.58
CA LYS A 34 -3.15 5.39 11.20
C LYS A 34 -1.72 4.98 10.79
N HIS A 35 -1.42 3.69 10.71
CA HIS A 35 -0.09 3.22 10.30
C HIS A 35 0.13 3.45 8.80
N TRP A 36 -0.89 3.19 7.98
CA TRP A 36 -0.85 3.51 6.54
C TRP A 36 -0.61 5.00 6.28
N LEU A 37 -1.32 5.89 6.98
CA LEU A 37 -1.16 7.34 6.82
C LEU A 37 0.23 7.83 7.24
N ARG A 38 0.83 7.26 8.30
CA ARG A 38 2.22 7.55 8.67
C ARG A 38 3.19 7.15 7.57
N TYR A 39 2.99 5.97 6.98
CA TYR A 39 3.84 5.48 5.91
C TYR A 39 3.71 6.33 4.63
N ILE A 40 2.49 6.75 4.31
CA ILE A 40 2.19 7.70 3.23
C ILE A 40 2.84 9.07 3.46
N ASP A 41 2.76 9.60 4.69
CA ASP A 41 3.36 10.90 5.02
C ASP A 41 4.90 10.83 4.95
N PHE A 42 5.50 9.72 5.35
CA PHE A 42 6.93 9.46 5.19
C PHE A 42 7.33 9.42 3.70
N LYS A 43 6.54 8.73 2.86
CA LYS A 43 6.77 8.65 1.42
C LYS A 43 6.29 9.86 0.62
N LYS A 44 5.71 10.91 1.24
CA LYS A 44 5.18 12.08 0.51
C LYS A 44 6.27 12.86 -0.24
N ASP A 45 7.51 12.78 0.25
CA ASP A 45 8.68 13.42 -0.35
C ASP A 45 9.25 12.58 -1.51
N ALA A 46 8.91 11.29 -1.56
CA ALA A 46 9.30 10.38 -2.64
C ALA A 46 8.47 10.67 -3.93
N PRO A 47 8.92 10.21 -5.12
CA PRO A 47 8.17 10.40 -6.36
C PRO A 47 6.72 9.96 -6.20
N LYS A 48 5.78 10.82 -6.65
CA LYS A 48 4.30 10.71 -6.50
C LYS A 48 3.72 9.33 -6.76
N HIS A 49 4.41 8.52 -7.56
CA HIS A 49 4.04 7.16 -7.88
C HIS A 49 4.07 6.20 -6.68
N GLY A 50 5.04 6.35 -5.76
CA GLY A 50 5.17 5.48 -4.59
C GLY A 50 4.01 5.63 -3.61
N VAL A 51 3.58 6.87 -3.37
CA VAL A 51 2.45 7.19 -2.49
C VAL A 51 1.14 6.59 -3.00
N ASN A 52 0.87 6.69 -4.31
CA ASN A 52 -0.35 6.14 -4.89
C ASN A 52 -0.49 4.64 -4.67
N ILE A 53 0.61 3.88 -4.81
CA ILE A 53 0.60 2.43 -4.61
C ILE A 53 0.31 2.08 -3.14
N ILE A 54 0.86 2.85 -2.19
CA ILE A 54 0.60 2.64 -0.75
C ILE A 54 -0.87 2.94 -0.43
N TYR A 55 -1.45 3.97 -1.03
CA TYR A 55 -2.89 4.24 -0.93
C TYR A 55 -3.74 3.08 -1.48
N GLU A 56 -3.41 2.57 -2.67
CA GLU A 56 -4.13 1.43 -3.26
C GLU A 56 -4.02 0.17 -2.39
N ARG A 57 -2.85 -0.08 -1.77
CA ARG A 57 -2.66 -1.16 -0.80
C ARG A 57 -3.52 -0.97 0.44
N ALA A 58 -3.49 0.22 1.04
CA ALA A 58 -4.31 0.53 2.20
C ALA A 58 -5.79 0.27 1.92
N LEU A 59 -6.30 0.72 0.77
CA LEU A 59 -7.70 0.51 0.38
C LEU A 59 -8.08 -0.96 0.17
N LYS A 60 -7.15 -1.82 -0.24
CA LYS A 60 -7.38 -3.27 -0.38
C LYS A 60 -7.39 -3.98 0.98
N GLU A 61 -6.49 -3.58 1.88
CA GLU A 61 -6.34 -4.19 3.20
C GLU A 61 -7.38 -3.70 4.20
N LEU A 62 -7.88 -2.47 4.03
CA LEU A 62 -8.94 -1.92 4.86
C LEU A 62 -10.28 -2.55 4.48
N PRO A 63 -11.02 -3.15 5.44
CA PRO A 63 -12.41 -3.56 5.25
C PRO A 63 -13.31 -2.32 5.27
N GLY A 64 -13.05 -1.37 4.38
CA GLY A 64 -13.87 -0.20 4.16
C GLY A 64 -15.07 -0.54 3.29
N ARG A 65 -16.03 -1.29 3.86
CA ARG A 65 -17.41 -1.40 3.35
C ARG A 65 -17.65 -2.30 2.11
N MET A 66 -17.06 -3.49 2.08
CA MET A 66 -17.59 -4.60 1.29
C MET A 66 -18.42 -5.57 2.17
N GLU A 67 -19.20 -5.05 3.13
CA GLU A 67 -20.42 -5.75 3.55
C GLU A 67 -21.49 -5.49 2.47
N ARG A 68 -21.34 -6.14 1.31
CA ARG A 68 -22.52 -6.74 0.69
C ARG A 68 -22.48 -8.19 1.12
N LYS A 69 -23.10 -8.47 2.26
CA LYS A 69 -23.65 -9.80 2.50
C LYS A 69 -24.63 -10.04 1.37
N GLU A 70 -24.21 -10.76 0.33
CA GLU A 70 -25.19 -11.38 -0.56
C GLU A 70 -25.94 -12.40 0.30
N LEU A 71 -27.24 -12.14 0.41
CA LEU A 71 -28.22 -12.88 1.19
C LEU A 71 -28.62 -14.15 0.42
#